data_AF-A0A380FFJ8-F1
#
_entry.id   AF-A0A380FFJ8-F1
#
_cell.length_a   1.000
_cell.length_b   1.000
_cell.length_c   1.000
_cell.angle_alpha   90.00
_cell.angle_beta   90.00
_cell.angle_gamma   90.00
#
_symmetry.space_group_name_H-M   'P 1'
#
loop_
_entity.id
_entity.type
_entity.pdbx_description
1 polymer ?
#
loop_
_entity_poly.entity_id
_entity_poly.type
_entity_poly.pdbx_seq_one_letter_code
_entity_poly.pdbx_strand_id
1 'polypeptide(L)' 'MIKASPVLNKNFRSRRDAIHHDATNSKIEPQASDSEKLDGLNTHLGVFDEIHEYKDYKLISVIKNSRQSRKHSHY' A
#
# COMPACT_ATOMS: atom_id res chain seq x y z
N MET A 1 3.60 10.04 14.71
CA MET A 1 4.68 9.90 13.72
C MET A 1 4.69 11.05 12.70
N ILE A 2 3.69 11.22 11.82
CA ILE A 2 3.69 12.33 10.82
C ILE A 2 3.62 13.72 11.47
N LYS A 3 2.70 13.92 12.43
CA LYS A 3 2.51 15.21 13.12
C LYS A 3 3.75 15.69 13.90
N ALA A 4 4.67 14.78 14.22
CA ALA A 4 5.88 15.12 14.97
C ALA A 4 6.98 15.72 14.07
N SER A 5 6.93 15.51 12.75
CA SER A 5 7.89 16.06 11.80
C SER A 5 7.26 17.25 11.06
N PRO A 6 7.81 18.47 11.18
CA PRO A 6 7.31 19.64 10.45
C PRO A 6 7.30 19.45 8.94
N VAL A 7 8.31 18.74 8.41
CA VAL A 7 8.44 18.45 6.97
C VAL A 7 7.35 17.49 6.51
N LEU A 8 7.10 16.41 7.25
CA LEU A 8 6.08 15.44 6.86
C LEU A 8 4.66 15.99 7.06
N ASN A 9 4.42 16.74 8.14
CA ASN A 9 3.12 17.33 8.42
C ASN A 9 2.68 18.37 7.37
N LYS A 10 3.64 19.06 6.75
CA LYS A 10 3.36 20.00 5.65
C LYS A 10 2.96 19.29 4.35
N ASN A 11 3.53 18.12 4.07
CA ASN A 11 3.40 17.44 2.79
C ASN A 11 2.34 16.32 2.79
N PHE A 12 2.02 15.75 3.95
CA PHE A 12 1.12 14.62 4.06
C PHE A 12 -0.06 14.91 4.97
N ARG A 13 -1.24 14.47 4.53
CA ARG A 13 -2.46 14.50 5.33
C ARG A 13 -2.70 13.14 5.96
N SER A 14 -2.51 13.06 7.28
CA SER A 14 -2.77 11.85 8.06
C SER A 14 -4.25 11.75 8.46
N ARG A 15 -4.90 10.64 8.09
CA ARG A 15 -6.22 10.20 8.57
C ARG A 15 -6.07 8.97 9.46
N ARG A 16 -7.19 8.50 10.04
CA ARG A 16 -7.21 7.30 10.89
C ARG A 16 -6.76 6.04 10.14
N ASP A 17 -7.14 5.94 8.87
CA ASP A 17 -7.06 4.77 8.01
C ASP A 17 -6.20 4.99 6.77
N ALA A 18 -5.63 6.18 6.57
CA ALA A 18 -4.78 6.45 5.42
C ALA A 18 -3.87 7.65 5.63
N ILE A 19 -2.79 7.70 4.87
CA ILE A 19 -1.93 8.87 4.68
C ILE A 19 -2.06 9.30 3.24
N HIS A 20 -2.47 10.54 3.01
CA HIS A 20 -2.64 11.10 1.69
C HIS A 20 -1.49 12.03 1.33
N HIS A 21 -1.04 11.94 0.09
CA HIS A 21 -0.21 12.93 -0.56
C HIS A 21 -1.03 13.58 -1.68
N ASP A 22 -1.69 14.69 -1.34
CA ASP A 22 -2.70 15.31 -2.21
C ASP A 22 -2.07 15.86 -3.51
N ALA A 23 -0.79 16.24 -3.51
CA ALA A 23 -0.08 16.74 -4.70
C ALA A 23 0.03 15.71 -5.83
N THR A 24 0.10 14.42 -5.50
CA THR A 24 0.20 13.33 -6.48
C THR A 24 -1.01 12.40 -6.47
N ASN A 25 -2.10 12.80 -5.80
CA ASN A 25 -3.29 11.97 -5.56
C ASN A 25 -2.95 10.56 -5.05
N SER A 26 -1.85 10.42 -4.31
CA SER A 26 -1.35 9.14 -3.82
C SER A 26 -1.80 8.90 -2.39
N LYS A 27 -1.96 7.63 -2.01
CA LYS A 27 -2.32 7.25 -0.66
C LYS A 27 -1.52 6.03 -0.19
N ILE A 28 -1.25 6.00 1.10
CA ILE A 28 -0.72 4.85 1.84
C ILE A 28 -1.83 4.44 2.81
N GLU A 29 -2.34 3.23 2.68
CA GLU A 29 -3.45 2.74 3.48
C GLU A 29 -3.17 1.30 3.94
N PRO A 30 -3.57 0.91 5.17
CA PRO A 30 -3.52 -0.46 5.60
C PRO A 30 -4.60 -1.22 4.82
N GLN A 31 -4.18 -2.28 4.15
CA GLN A 31 -5.09 -3.16 3.45
C GLN A 31 -5.51 -4.28 4.38
N ALA A 32 -6.81 -4.40 4.64
CA ALA A 32 -7.37 -5.53 5.37
C ALA A 32 -7.24 -6.79 4.53
N SER A 33 -7.10 -7.94 5.18
CA SER A 33 -6.78 -9.22 4.52
C SER A 33 -7.87 -9.75 3.56
N ASP A 34 -9.02 -9.08 3.48
CA ASP A 34 -10.11 -9.44 2.58
C ASP A 34 -9.72 -9.20 1.12
N SER A 35 -9.24 -10.28 0.50
CA SER A 35 -8.69 -10.32 -0.85
C SER A 35 -9.62 -9.78 -1.95
N GLU A 36 -10.94 -9.73 -1.71
CA GLU A 36 -11.93 -9.33 -2.72
C GLU A 36 -11.85 -7.84 -3.11
N LYS A 37 -11.33 -6.97 -2.23
CA LYS A 37 -11.16 -5.53 -2.51
C LYS A 37 -9.78 -5.17 -3.03
N LEU A 38 -8.87 -6.15 -3.08
CA LEU A 38 -7.46 -5.95 -3.47
C LEU A 38 -7.21 -6.25 -4.93
N ASP A 39 -8.08 -7.05 -5.54
CA ASP A 39 -8.06 -7.27 -6.98
C ASP A 39 -8.54 -6.00 -7.71
N GLY A 40 -7.75 -5.52 -8.67
CA GLY A 40 -8.01 -4.27 -9.39
C GLY A 40 -7.37 -2.99 -8.83
N LEU A 41 -6.68 -3.05 -7.68
CA LEU A 41 -5.88 -1.91 -7.21
C LEU A 41 -4.55 -1.83 -7.97
N ASN A 42 -4.19 -0.63 -8.45
CA ASN A 42 -2.91 -0.40 -9.12
C ASN A 42 -1.77 -0.19 -8.10
N THR A 43 -1.52 -1.18 -7.24
CA THR A 43 -0.57 -1.07 -6.13
C THR A 43 0.86 -0.83 -6.62
N HIS A 44 1.46 0.29 -6.21
CA HIS A 44 2.85 0.64 -6.56
C HIS A 44 3.88 0.10 -5.55
N LEU A 45 3.47 -0.11 -4.30
CA LEU A 45 4.30 -0.61 -3.20
C LEU A 45 3.41 -1.36 -2.21
N GLY A 46 3.84 -2.54 -1.77
CA GLY A 46 3.23 -3.27 -0.66
C GLY A 46 4.26 -3.47 0.44
N VAL A 47 3.91 -3.12 1.68
CA VAL A 47 4.73 -3.34 2.87
C VAL A 47 4.02 -4.39 3.71
N PHE A 48 4.67 -5.52 3.95
CA PHE A 48 4.16 -6.60 4.77
C PHE A 48 4.90 -6.57 6.09
N ASP A 49 4.20 -6.18 7.14
CA ASP A 49 4.70 -6.23 8.50
C ASP A 49 4.27 -7.55 9.16
N GLU A 50 5.03 -8.02 10.15
CA GLU A 50 4.76 -9.26 10.89
C GLU A 50 4.45 -10.49 10.02
N ILE A 51 5.26 -10.72 8.98
CA ILE A 51 5.03 -11.79 7.98
C ILE A 51 4.86 -13.20 8.57
N HIS A 52 5.42 -13.44 9.75
CA HIS A 52 5.35 -14.73 10.44
C HIS A 52 3.96 -15.05 11.02
N GLU A 53 3.11 -14.05 11.22
CA GLU A 53 1.74 -14.23 11.73
C GLU A 53 0.75 -14.60 10.60
N TYR A 54 1.18 -14.55 9.35
CA TYR A 54 0.31 -14.76 8.19
C TYR A 54 -0.09 -16.23 8.11
N LYS A 55 -1.40 -16.51 8.20
CA LYS A 55 -1.95 -17.87 8.08
C LYS A 55 -1.69 -18.49 6.70
N ASP A 56 -1.71 -17.66 5.67
CA ASP A 56 -1.43 -18.05 4.29
C ASP A 56 -0.80 -16.89 3.50
N TYR A 57 -0.22 -17.22 2.35
CA TYR A 57 0.45 -16.26 1.46
C TYR A 57 -0.51 -15.65 0.42
N LYS A 58 -1.83 -15.81 0.57
CA LYS A 58 -2.82 -15.37 -0.44
C LYS A 58 -2.74 -13.87 -0.66
N LEU A 59 -2.65 -13.08 0.41
CA LEU A 59 -2.56 -11.62 0.35
C LEU A 59 -1.34 -11.14 -0.43
N ILE A 60 -0.18 -11.74 -0.14
CA ILE A 60 1.09 -11.41 -0.81
C ILE A 60 0.99 -11.73 -2.30
N SER A 61 0.40 -12.87 -2.64
CA SER A 61 0.16 -13.26 -4.04
C SER A 61 -0.75 -12.27 -4.77
N VAL A 62 -1.84 -11.82 -4.15
CA VAL A 62 -2.75 -10.82 -4.73
C VAL A 62 -2.03 -9.49 -4.98
N ILE A 63 -1.28 -8.98 -4.00
CA ILE A 63 -0.51 -7.73 -4.16
C ILE A 63 0.61 -7.88 -5.20
N LYS A 64 1.22 -9.06 -5.33
CA LYS A 64 2.22 -9.34 -6.36
C LYS A 64 1.59 -9.31 -7.75
N ASN A 65 0.42 -9.92 -7.91
CA ASN A 65 -0.32 -9.96 -9.18
C ASN A 65 -0.86 -8.58 -9.55
N SER A 66 -1.29 -7.75 -8.59
CA SER A 66 -1.76 -6.40 -8.87
C SER A 66 -0.69 -5.49 -9.48
N ARG A 67 0.60 -5.80 -9.26
CA ARG A 67 1.74 -5.14 -9.91
C ARG A 67 1.98 -5.61 -11.36
N GLN A 68 1.53 -6.81 -11.75
CA GLN A 68 1.84 -7.43 -13.04
C GLN A 68 1.12 -6.79 -14.23
N SER A 69 0.10 -5.94 -14.03
CA SER A 69 -0.49 -5.19 -15.17
C SER A 69 0.52 -4.24 -15.82
N ARG A 70 1.60 -3.90 -15.11
CA ARG A 70 2.76 -3.20 -15.66
C ARG A 70 3.70 -4.21 -16.29
N LYS A 71 3.83 -4.19 -17.63
CA LYS A 71 4.87 -4.94 -18.36
C LYS A 71 6.24 -4.60 -17.76
N HIS A 72 6.85 -5.54 -17.04
CA HIS A 72 8.28 -5.50 -16.79
C HIS A 72 8.95 -6.11 -18.01
N SER A 73 9.76 -5.34 -18.72
CA SER A 73 10.65 -5.89 -19.74
C SER A 73 11.63 -6.80 -19.02
N HIS A 74 11.42 -8.12 -19.14
CA HIS A 74 12.45 -9.09 -18.79
C HIS A 74 13.60 -8.89 -19.76
N TYR A 75 14.67 -8.24 -19.27
CA TYR A 75 15.99 -8.30 -19.88
C TYR A 75 16.75 -9.47 -19.26
#